data_AF-A0A9W7AZS8-F1
#
_entry.id   AF-A0A9W7AZS8-F1
#
_cell.length_a   1.000
_cell.length_b   1.000
_cell.length_c   1.000
_cell.angle_alpha   90.00
_cell.angle_beta   90.00
_cell.angle_gamma   90.00
#
_symmetry.space_group_name_H-M   'P 1'
#
loop_
_entity.id
_entity.type
_entity.pdbx_description
1 polymer ?
#
loop_
_entity_poly.entity_id
_entity_poly.type
_entity_poly.pdbx_seq_one_letter_code
_entity_poly.pdbx_strand_id
1 'polypeptide(L)'
;MKLTTLLLLPLSTSTAFTLASARSRSAPLRMGLFQSLFSSMSKSYPPPCVMGDESLMSPKAHGTSPSPVQKDLRWNCDFSTADRICNFNRHYAEHAGYWTSTSFLNEEGDKEINFYDSNTGKLLFTAPKGRTFEQFVAESKSHGWPSFRDEETNWDYVRVLPDGETVSVDGTHLGHNLPDGKGNRYCINLVCVAGKPVDGEL
;
A
#
# COMPACT_ATOMS: atom_id res chain seq x y z
N MET A 1 -0.77 21.20 68.65
CA MET A 1 -0.45 22.24 69.66
C MET A 1 0.72 23.07 69.16
N LYS A 2 0.48 24.38 68.92
CA LYS A 2 1.42 25.53 68.95
C LYS A 2 2.64 25.48 67.98
N LEU A 3 3.08 26.52 67.30
CA LEU A 3 2.78 27.95 67.39
C LEU A 3 3.25 28.64 66.09
N THR A 4 2.41 29.54 65.60
CA THR A 4 2.67 30.63 64.65
C THR A 4 3.84 31.51 65.12
N THR A 5 4.67 32.06 64.22
CA THR A 5 5.22 33.43 64.35
C THR A 5 5.61 33.96 62.96
N LEU A 6 4.91 35.03 62.59
CA LEU A 6 5.15 35.96 61.50
C LEU A 6 6.11 37.05 62.02
N LEU A 7 7.11 37.53 61.25
CA LEU A 7 7.67 38.87 61.51
C LEU A 7 8.35 39.52 60.28
N LEU A 8 7.70 40.62 59.87
CA LEU A 8 8.14 41.90 59.30
C LEU A 8 9.38 42.06 58.38
N LEU A 9 9.11 42.77 57.27
CA LEU A 9 10.02 43.57 56.43
C LEU A 9 10.59 44.81 57.16
N PRO A 10 11.68 45.41 56.65
CA PRO A 10 11.53 46.76 56.06
C PRO A 10 12.36 47.06 54.78
N LEU A 11 11.92 48.13 54.10
CA LEU A 11 12.47 48.84 52.94
C LEU A 11 13.95 49.29 53.07
N SER A 12 14.67 49.43 51.95
CA SER A 12 15.15 50.76 51.46
C SER A 12 16.03 50.72 50.19
N THR A 13 15.67 51.63 49.28
CA THR A 13 16.46 52.48 48.35
C THR A 13 17.21 51.94 47.12
N SER A 14 16.78 52.54 45.99
CA SER A 14 17.26 52.54 44.61
C SER A 14 18.72 52.89 44.35
N THR A 15 19.24 52.30 43.28
CA THR A 15 20.08 53.00 42.29
C THR A 15 19.64 52.61 40.89
N ALA A 16 19.25 53.63 40.11
CA ALA A 16 18.87 53.49 38.71
C ALA A 16 20.14 53.35 37.85
N PHE A 17 20.15 52.34 36.98
CA PHE A 17 21.00 52.33 35.79
C PHE A 17 20.09 52.20 34.56
N THR A 18 19.99 53.29 33.82
CA THR A 18 19.34 53.36 32.52
C THR A 18 20.34 52.83 31.48
N LEU A 19 20.01 51.76 30.76
CA LEU A 19 20.69 51.39 29.52
C LEU A 19 19.71 50.73 28.54
N ALA A 20 19.42 51.50 27.49
CA ALA A 20 19.09 51.13 26.13
C ALA A 20 18.06 49.99 25.87
N SER A 21 16.91 50.43 25.35
CA SER A 21 15.95 49.64 24.57
C SER A 21 16.62 48.90 23.40
N ALA A 22 16.68 47.56 23.48
CA ALA A 22 16.82 46.70 22.31
C ALA A 22 15.46 46.11 21.95
N ARG A 23 14.77 46.76 21.01
CA ARG A 23 13.52 46.26 20.43
C ARG A 23 13.87 45.06 19.53
N SER A 24 13.79 43.85 20.08
CA SER A 24 13.87 42.62 19.30
C SER A 24 12.68 42.59 18.33
N ARG A 25 12.94 42.88 17.06
CA ARG A 25 12.00 42.58 15.97
C ARG A 25 12.14 41.08 15.72
N SER A 26 11.25 40.28 16.30
CA SER A 26 11.01 38.91 15.86
C SER A 26 10.54 38.96 14.41
N ALA A 27 11.46 38.67 13.48
CA ALA A 27 11.11 38.43 12.10
C ALA A 27 10.22 37.17 12.03
N PRO A 28 9.15 37.17 11.21
CA PRO A 28 8.40 35.95 10.99
C PRO A 28 9.33 34.96 10.29
N LEU A 29 9.54 33.79 10.90
CA LEU A 29 10.20 32.67 10.24
C LEU A 29 9.47 32.41 8.91
N ARG A 30 10.19 32.52 7.80
CA ARG A 30 9.72 32.14 6.47
C ARG A 30 9.38 30.64 6.49
N MET A 31 8.10 30.33 6.64
CA MET A 31 7.50 28.99 6.55
C MET A 31 7.56 28.37 5.13
N GLY A 32 8.45 28.86 4.26
CA GLY A 32 8.40 28.61 2.81
C GLY A 32 9.38 27.58 2.27
N LEU A 33 10.35 27.11 3.07
CA LEU A 33 11.42 26.21 2.57
C LEU A 33 11.27 24.75 3.05
N PHE A 34 10.50 24.48 4.12
CA PHE A 34 10.19 23.11 4.54
C PHE A 34 9.00 22.50 3.78
N GLN A 35 8.08 23.32 3.26
CA GLN A 35 6.95 22.83 2.44
C GLN A 35 7.41 22.33 1.06
N SER A 36 8.51 22.87 0.54
CA SER A 36 8.98 22.61 -0.83
C SER A 36 9.79 21.32 -1.00
N LEU A 37 10.22 20.68 0.10
CA LEU A 37 10.98 19.43 0.08
C LEU A 37 10.12 18.16 0.23
N PHE A 38 8.84 18.32 0.61
CA PHE A 38 7.88 17.21 0.71
C PHE A 38 6.90 17.13 -0.47
N SER A 39 7.01 18.04 -1.45
CA SER A 39 6.31 17.95 -2.72
C SER A 39 7.09 17.10 -3.73
N SER A 40 7.55 15.91 -3.31
CA SER A 40 7.73 14.82 -4.26
C SER A 40 6.35 14.59 -4.84
N MET A 41 6.16 14.86 -6.13
CA MET A 41 4.88 14.66 -6.80
C MET A 41 4.51 13.19 -6.68
N SER A 42 3.67 12.85 -5.70
CA SER A 42 3.06 11.54 -5.60
C SER A 42 2.32 11.32 -6.92
N LYS A 43 2.85 10.45 -7.77
CA LYS A 43 2.22 10.13 -9.05
C LYS A 43 0.82 9.60 -8.73
N SER A 44 -0.19 10.26 -9.28
CA SER A 44 -1.57 9.78 -9.24
C SER A 44 -1.87 9.08 -10.55
N TYR A 45 -2.73 8.07 -10.46
CA TYR A 45 -3.20 7.30 -11.62
C TYR A 45 -4.63 7.74 -11.97
N PRO A 46 -5.01 7.74 -13.26
CA PRO A 46 -6.34 8.18 -13.66
C PRO A 46 -7.42 7.27 -13.08
N PRO A 47 -8.64 7.81 -12.85
CA PRO A 47 -9.78 7.02 -12.40
C PRO A 47 -10.08 5.88 -13.39
N PRO A 48 -10.65 4.75 -12.91
CA PRO A 48 -11.20 4.52 -11.57
C PRO A 48 -10.17 4.10 -10.51
N CYS A 49 -8.87 4.12 -10.81
CA CYS A 49 -7.82 3.75 -9.87
C CYS A 49 -7.97 4.46 -8.51
N VAL A 50 -7.97 3.69 -7.42
CA VAL A 50 -8.03 4.23 -6.05
C VAL A 50 -6.63 4.24 -5.43
N MET A 51 -6.15 5.44 -5.13
CA MET A 51 -4.84 5.63 -4.50
C MET A 51 -4.84 5.16 -3.04
N GLY A 52 -3.74 4.53 -2.63
CA GLY A 52 -3.47 4.16 -1.24
C GLY A 52 -2.44 5.08 -0.58
N ASP A 53 -2.34 4.96 0.74
CA ASP A 53 -1.31 5.62 1.55
C ASP A 53 -0.18 4.62 1.86
N GLU A 54 1.07 5.10 1.93
CA GLU A 54 2.24 4.25 2.26
C GLU A 54 2.08 3.50 3.59
N SER A 55 1.29 4.02 4.53
CA SER A 55 0.99 3.35 5.80
C SER A 55 0.31 1.98 5.64
N LEU A 56 -0.37 1.72 4.50
CA LEU A 56 -0.94 0.40 4.20
C LEU A 56 0.13 -0.70 4.19
N MET A 57 1.37 -0.35 3.88
CA MET A 57 2.49 -1.28 3.81
C MET A 57 3.53 -1.06 4.91
N SER A 58 3.16 -0.37 5.99
CA SER A 58 3.99 -0.32 7.19
C SER A 58 4.17 -1.72 7.78
N PRO A 59 5.28 -2.00 8.49
CA PRO A 59 5.46 -3.26 9.19
C PRO A 59 4.27 -3.62 10.09
N LYS A 60 3.85 -4.88 10.04
CA LYS A 60 2.78 -5.48 10.84
C LYS A 60 3.31 -6.76 11.50
N ALA A 61 2.41 -7.64 11.94
CA ALA A 61 2.76 -8.88 12.63
C ALA A 61 3.55 -9.87 11.74
N HIS A 62 3.34 -9.84 10.42
CA HIS A 62 4.04 -10.70 9.46
C HIS A 62 4.44 -9.91 8.21
N GLY A 63 5.62 -9.29 8.27
CA GLY A 63 6.09 -8.41 7.20
C GLY A 63 5.21 -7.18 7.09
N THR A 64 4.59 -6.94 5.92
CA THR A 64 3.61 -5.86 5.72
C THR A 64 2.16 -6.27 5.97
N SER A 65 1.90 -7.53 6.32
CA SER A 65 0.56 -8.08 6.52
C SER A 65 0.30 -8.50 7.98
N PRO A 66 -0.96 -8.57 8.43
CA PRO A 66 -1.28 -9.05 9.78
C PRO A 66 -1.07 -10.56 9.97
N SER A 67 -1.07 -11.34 8.89
CA SER A 67 -0.94 -12.80 8.89
C SER A 67 -0.10 -13.28 7.70
N PRO A 68 0.49 -14.48 7.73
CA PRO A 68 1.10 -15.11 6.55
C PRO A 68 0.04 -15.45 5.49
N VAL A 69 0.52 -15.87 4.32
CA VAL A 69 -0.34 -16.45 3.28
C VAL A 69 -1.05 -17.71 3.78
N GLN A 70 -2.22 -18.02 3.21
CA GLN A 70 -2.92 -19.28 3.40
C GLN A 70 -2.01 -20.45 3.03
N LYS A 71 -2.09 -21.55 3.78
CA LYS A 71 -1.24 -22.74 3.56
C LYS A 71 -1.60 -23.51 2.28
N ASP A 72 -2.87 -23.47 1.90
CA ASP A 72 -3.43 -24.23 0.77
C ASP A 72 -3.88 -23.24 -0.30
N LEU A 73 -2.91 -22.79 -1.10
CA LEU A 73 -3.12 -21.87 -2.21
C LEU A 73 -3.65 -22.61 -3.43
N ARG A 74 -4.49 -21.93 -4.21
CA ARG A 74 -4.98 -22.41 -5.50
C ARG A 74 -3.83 -22.58 -6.49
N TRP A 75 -4.13 -23.37 -7.52
CA TRP A 75 -3.29 -23.54 -8.70
C TRP A 75 -1.90 -24.10 -8.43
N ASN A 76 -1.69 -24.80 -7.30
CA ASN A 76 -0.39 -25.33 -6.91
C ASN A 76 0.69 -24.25 -6.78
N CYS A 77 0.30 -23.05 -6.32
CA CYS A 77 1.24 -21.98 -6.03
C CYS A 77 2.13 -22.36 -4.83
N ASP A 78 3.43 -22.02 -4.91
CA ASP A 78 4.42 -22.34 -3.89
C ASP A 78 4.28 -21.42 -2.68
N PHE A 79 4.02 -22.03 -1.52
CA PHE A 79 3.82 -21.31 -0.26
C PHE A 79 5.01 -20.41 0.09
N SER A 80 6.25 -20.90 -0.06
CA SER A 80 7.44 -20.15 0.37
C SER A 80 7.67 -18.91 -0.49
N THR A 81 7.43 -19.04 -1.80
CA THR A 81 7.45 -17.93 -2.76
C THR A 81 6.33 -16.95 -2.46
N ALA A 82 5.11 -17.44 -2.24
CA ALA A 82 3.96 -16.60 -1.88
C ALA A 82 4.24 -15.79 -0.62
N ASP A 83 4.67 -16.44 0.46
CA ASP A 83 4.88 -15.77 1.75
C ASP A 83 5.95 -14.67 1.65
N ARG A 84 7.05 -14.94 0.94
CA ARG A 84 8.11 -13.96 0.70
C ARG A 84 7.62 -12.79 -0.15
N ILE A 85 6.94 -13.06 -1.26
CA ILE A 85 6.51 -12.02 -2.21
C ILE A 85 5.39 -11.15 -1.63
N CYS A 86 4.42 -11.75 -0.95
CA CYS A 86 3.28 -11.04 -0.35
C CYS A 86 3.67 -10.13 0.80
N ASN A 87 4.61 -10.58 1.66
CA ASN A 87 4.80 -10.00 2.99
C ASN A 87 6.15 -9.33 3.20
N PHE A 88 7.19 -9.80 2.50
CA PHE A 88 8.58 -9.40 2.76
C PHE A 88 9.25 -8.80 1.52
N ASN A 89 8.46 -8.35 0.55
CA ASN A 89 8.92 -7.76 -0.68
C ASN A 89 8.00 -6.61 -1.10
N ARG A 90 8.59 -5.52 -1.59
CA ARG A 90 7.90 -4.29 -2.02
C ARG A 90 8.28 -3.85 -3.44
N HIS A 91 9.32 -4.44 -4.00
CA HIS A 91 9.96 -3.93 -5.23
C HIS A 91 10.12 -4.98 -6.32
N TYR A 92 10.12 -6.26 -5.97
CA TYR A 92 10.27 -7.35 -6.92
C TYR A 92 8.96 -8.09 -7.13
N ALA A 93 8.98 -9.05 -8.05
CA ALA A 93 7.86 -9.92 -8.32
C ALA A 93 8.32 -11.38 -8.18
N GLU A 94 7.38 -12.31 -8.19
CA GLU A 94 7.66 -13.68 -8.64
C GLU A 94 8.29 -13.64 -10.04
N HIS A 95 9.00 -14.70 -10.45
CA HIS A 95 9.67 -14.68 -11.74
C HIS A 95 8.65 -14.57 -12.90
N ALA A 96 8.99 -13.82 -13.95
CA ALA A 96 8.15 -13.68 -15.13
C ALA A 96 7.84 -15.06 -15.73
N GLY A 97 6.56 -15.36 -15.96
CA GLY A 97 6.10 -16.64 -16.46
C GLY A 97 5.82 -17.69 -15.39
N TYR A 98 6.07 -17.43 -14.10
CA TYR A 98 5.78 -18.36 -12.99
C TYR A 98 4.37 -18.95 -13.11
N TRP A 99 3.38 -18.06 -13.29
CA TRP A 99 1.97 -18.41 -13.43
C TRP A 99 1.68 -19.46 -14.53
N THR A 100 2.48 -19.52 -15.60
CA THR A 100 2.33 -20.52 -16.67
C THR A 100 2.88 -21.90 -16.32
N SER A 101 3.70 -22.01 -15.27
CA SER A 101 4.19 -23.27 -14.73
C SER A 101 3.27 -23.88 -13.67
N THR A 102 2.27 -23.11 -13.23
CA THR A 102 1.25 -23.54 -12.25
C THR A 102 0.10 -24.27 -12.92
N SER A 103 -0.87 -24.77 -12.15
CA SER A 103 -2.08 -25.39 -12.74
C SER A 103 -3.15 -24.38 -13.16
N PHE A 104 -2.92 -23.06 -12.99
CA PHE A 104 -3.90 -22.00 -13.26
C PHE A 104 -4.53 -22.08 -14.65
N LEU A 105 -3.70 -22.12 -15.71
CA LEU A 105 -4.19 -22.17 -17.09
C LEU A 105 -4.85 -23.50 -17.49
N ASN A 106 -4.63 -24.56 -16.70
CA ASN A 106 -5.25 -25.87 -16.93
C ASN A 106 -6.59 -25.99 -16.20
N GLU A 107 -6.71 -25.35 -15.02
CA GLU A 107 -7.92 -25.39 -14.19
C GLU A 107 -8.94 -24.33 -14.57
N GLU A 108 -8.49 -23.18 -15.09
CA GLU A 108 -9.35 -22.09 -15.51
C GLU A 108 -9.43 -21.97 -17.03
N GLY A 109 -10.56 -21.46 -17.53
CA GLY A 109 -10.85 -21.36 -18.96
C GLY A 109 -11.72 -20.15 -19.28
N ASP A 110 -12.58 -20.26 -20.31
CA ASP A 110 -13.44 -19.19 -20.83
C ASP A 110 -14.61 -18.81 -19.88
N LYS A 111 -14.32 -18.53 -18.62
CA LYS A 111 -15.26 -18.01 -17.62
C LYS A 111 -14.60 -16.88 -16.84
N GLU A 112 -15.40 -16.09 -16.15
CA GLU A 112 -14.87 -15.17 -15.15
C GLU A 112 -14.24 -15.96 -13.99
N ILE A 113 -13.06 -15.50 -13.56
CA ILE A 113 -12.26 -16.11 -12.51
C ILE A 113 -12.15 -15.08 -11.39
N ASN A 114 -12.49 -15.51 -10.18
CA ASN A 114 -12.25 -14.74 -8.97
C ASN A 114 -10.85 -15.03 -8.44
N PHE A 115 -10.10 -13.97 -8.17
CA PHE A 115 -8.74 -13.97 -7.67
C PHE A 115 -8.76 -13.39 -6.25
N TYR A 116 -8.37 -14.20 -5.28
CA TYR A 116 -8.48 -13.86 -3.86
C TYR A 116 -7.10 -13.61 -3.26
N ASP A 117 -7.01 -12.62 -2.38
CA ASP A 117 -5.81 -12.31 -1.61
C ASP A 117 -5.25 -13.57 -0.94
N SER A 118 -4.00 -13.91 -1.23
CA SER A 118 -3.35 -15.09 -0.64
C SER A 118 -3.21 -15.01 0.87
N ASN A 119 -3.22 -13.82 1.48
CA ASN A 119 -3.18 -13.65 2.94
C ASN A 119 -4.57 -13.77 3.58
N THR A 120 -5.57 -13.09 3.01
CA THR A 120 -6.85 -12.84 3.68
C THR A 120 -8.03 -13.61 3.08
N GLY A 121 -7.93 -14.03 1.82
CA GLY A 121 -9.03 -14.62 1.06
C GLY A 121 -10.05 -13.62 0.54
N LYS A 122 -9.81 -12.31 0.67
CA LYS A 122 -10.70 -11.27 0.12
C LYS A 122 -10.64 -11.25 -1.41
N LEU A 123 -11.77 -10.99 -2.08
CA LEU A 123 -11.83 -10.91 -3.53
C LEU A 123 -11.13 -9.66 -4.05
N LEU A 124 -9.97 -9.80 -4.70
CA LEU A 124 -9.18 -8.67 -5.20
C LEU A 124 -9.46 -8.36 -6.67
N PHE A 125 -9.65 -9.41 -7.49
CA PHE A 125 -9.92 -9.23 -8.92
C PHE A 125 -10.93 -10.25 -9.42
N THR A 126 -11.69 -9.87 -10.45
CA THR A 126 -12.49 -10.78 -11.27
C THR A 126 -12.14 -10.55 -12.73
N ALA A 127 -11.53 -11.54 -13.38
CA ALA A 127 -11.09 -11.44 -14.77
C ALA A 127 -11.38 -12.73 -15.55
N PRO A 128 -11.59 -12.66 -16.88
CA PRO A 128 -11.65 -11.45 -17.69
C PRO A 128 -12.97 -10.68 -17.53
N LYS A 129 -12.95 -9.35 -17.66
CA LYS A 129 -14.16 -8.51 -17.81
C LYS A 129 -13.98 -7.53 -18.96
N GLY A 130 -15.01 -7.38 -19.81
CA GLY A 130 -14.94 -6.53 -21.01
C GLY A 130 -13.99 -7.04 -22.11
N ARG A 131 -13.46 -8.26 -21.97
CA ARG A 131 -12.58 -8.94 -22.92
C ARG A 131 -12.73 -10.46 -22.81
N THR A 132 -12.17 -11.21 -23.76
CA THR A 132 -12.15 -12.68 -23.69
C THR A 132 -11.04 -13.18 -22.78
N PHE A 133 -11.14 -14.44 -22.33
CA PHE A 133 -10.07 -15.08 -21.56
C PHE A 133 -8.78 -15.20 -22.40
N GLU A 134 -8.90 -15.49 -23.70
CA GLU A 134 -7.76 -15.47 -24.62
C GLU A 134 -7.06 -14.11 -24.64
N GLN A 135 -7.80 -13.00 -24.66
CA GLN A 135 -7.23 -11.64 -24.61
C GLN A 135 -6.54 -11.36 -23.27
N PHE A 136 -7.12 -11.81 -22.15
CA PHE A 136 -6.50 -11.73 -20.83
C PHE A 136 -5.18 -12.52 -20.78
N VAL A 137 -5.18 -13.77 -21.26
CA VAL A 137 -3.99 -14.64 -21.28
C VAL A 137 -2.92 -14.09 -22.22
N ALA A 138 -3.29 -13.60 -23.40
CA ALA A 138 -2.36 -13.03 -24.37
C ALA A 138 -1.64 -11.80 -23.81
N GLU A 139 -2.38 -10.88 -23.19
CA GLU A 139 -1.80 -9.68 -22.55
C GLU A 139 -0.93 -10.07 -21.34
N SER A 140 -1.37 -11.04 -20.55
CA SER A 140 -0.58 -11.54 -19.41
C SER A 140 0.73 -12.19 -19.86
N LYS A 141 0.71 -12.96 -20.97
CA LYS A 141 1.91 -13.56 -21.55
C LYS A 141 2.87 -12.51 -22.12
N SER A 142 2.37 -11.46 -22.76
CA SER A 142 3.24 -10.40 -23.31
C SER A 142 3.98 -9.62 -22.23
N HIS A 143 3.43 -9.55 -21.01
CA HIS A 143 4.03 -8.82 -19.89
C HIS A 143 4.69 -9.72 -18.85
N GLY A 144 4.46 -11.03 -18.87
CA GLY A 144 5.10 -12.01 -17.99
C GLY A 144 4.28 -12.39 -16.74
N TRP A 145 3.23 -11.63 -16.41
CA TRP A 145 2.36 -11.89 -15.25
C TRP A 145 0.90 -11.63 -15.59
N PRO A 146 -0.06 -12.26 -14.86
CA PRO A 146 -1.46 -11.89 -14.89
C PRO A 146 -1.64 -10.36 -14.89
N SER A 147 -2.24 -9.83 -15.96
CA SER A 147 -2.36 -8.40 -16.19
C SER A 147 -3.82 -8.00 -16.17
N PHE A 148 -4.24 -7.27 -15.15
CA PHE A 148 -5.63 -6.87 -14.92
C PHE A 148 -5.90 -5.43 -15.39
N ARG A 149 -7.17 -5.15 -15.71
CA ARG A 149 -7.68 -3.81 -16.07
C ARG A 149 -8.60 -3.25 -14.98
N ASP A 150 -8.97 -1.99 -15.16
CA ASP A 150 -9.77 -1.22 -14.20
C ASP A 150 -11.09 -1.91 -13.84
N GLU A 151 -11.78 -2.50 -14.84
CA GLU A 151 -13.07 -3.20 -14.68
C GLU A 151 -12.94 -4.56 -13.96
N GLU A 152 -11.73 -5.09 -13.89
CA GLU A 152 -11.43 -6.39 -13.28
C GLU A 152 -10.98 -6.23 -11.82
N THR A 153 -10.79 -5.01 -11.33
CA THR A 153 -10.22 -4.72 -10.01
C THR A 153 -11.30 -4.41 -8.99
N ASN A 154 -11.25 -5.07 -7.83
CA ASN A 154 -12.11 -4.75 -6.70
C ASN A 154 -11.51 -3.60 -5.87
N TRP A 155 -11.99 -2.38 -6.15
CA TRP A 155 -11.54 -1.16 -5.48
C TRP A 155 -11.96 -1.05 -4.01
N ASP A 156 -12.77 -1.97 -3.48
CA ASP A 156 -13.00 -2.04 -2.03
C ASP A 156 -11.73 -2.53 -1.30
N TYR A 157 -10.95 -3.41 -1.93
CA TYR A 157 -9.81 -4.09 -1.31
C TYR A 157 -8.45 -3.85 -1.98
N VAL A 158 -8.40 -3.24 -3.17
CA VAL A 158 -7.14 -2.95 -3.88
C VAL A 158 -6.82 -1.46 -3.86
N ARG A 159 -5.55 -1.12 -3.68
CA ARG A 159 -5.02 0.26 -3.76
C ARG A 159 -3.76 0.31 -4.61
N VAL A 160 -3.48 1.50 -5.17
CA VAL A 160 -2.21 1.78 -5.84
C VAL A 160 -1.47 2.89 -5.10
N LEU A 161 -0.21 2.64 -4.75
CA LEU A 161 0.64 3.60 -4.08
C LEU A 161 1.27 4.58 -5.09
N PRO A 162 1.80 5.73 -4.63
CA PRO A 162 2.39 6.73 -5.51
C PRO A 162 3.53 6.24 -6.40
N ASP A 163 4.27 5.21 -6.02
CA ASP A 163 5.33 4.62 -6.85
C ASP A 163 4.78 3.63 -7.90
N GLY A 164 3.49 3.32 -7.85
CA GLY A 164 2.82 2.35 -8.71
C GLY A 164 2.68 0.97 -8.11
N GLU A 165 3.15 0.72 -6.89
CA GLU A 165 2.91 -0.55 -6.22
C GLU A 165 1.40 -0.77 -6.02
N THR A 166 0.92 -1.93 -6.45
CA THR A 166 -0.46 -2.38 -6.23
C THR A 166 -0.50 -3.26 -5.00
N VAL A 167 -1.37 -2.95 -4.06
CA VAL A 167 -1.42 -3.58 -2.73
C VAL A 167 -2.86 -3.89 -2.33
N SER A 168 -3.05 -4.86 -1.42
CA SER A 168 -4.33 -5.01 -0.73
C SER A 168 -4.44 -4.01 0.42
N VAL A 169 -5.67 -3.68 0.83
CA VAL A 169 -5.92 -2.78 1.97
C VAL A 169 -5.39 -3.34 3.31
N ASP A 170 -5.11 -4.64 3.40
CA ASP A 170 -4.55 -5.27 4.60
C ASP A 170 -3.00 -5.34 4.59
N GLY A 171 -2.37 -4.96 3.48
CA GLY A 171 -0.91 -4.85 3.35
C GLY A 171 -0.23 -5.96 2.56
N THR A 172 -0.97 -6.74 1.78
CA THR A 172 -0.39 -7.71 0.84
C THR A 172 0.22 -6.96 -0.35
N HIS A 173 1.49 -7.19 -0.64
CA HIS A 173 2.09 -6.76 -1.91
C HIS A 173 1.52 -7.60 -3.06
N LEU A 174 0.86 -6.97 -4.03
CA LEU A 174 0.22 -7.69 -5.15
C LEU A 174 1.04 -7.62 -6.43
N GLY A 175 1.66 -6.47 -6.70
CA GLY A 175 2.39 -6.23 -7.94
C GLY A 175 2.48 -4.73 -8.21
N HIS A 176 2.35 -4.32 -9.48
CA HIS A 176 2.46 -2.90 -9.84
C HIS A 176 1.46 -2.50 -10.94
N ASN A 177 0.95 -1.27 -10.86
CA ASN A 177 0.28 -0.60 -11.96
C ASN A 177 1.33 -0.05 -12.94
N LEU A 178 1.29 -0.55 -14.17
CA LEU A 178 2.20 -0.18 -15.25
C LEU A 178 1.38 0.25 -16.47
N PRO A 179 0.77 1.47 -16.43
CA PRO A 179 -0.11 1.93 -17.48
C PRO A 179 0.52 1.88 -18.87
N ASP A 180 -0.31 1.61 -19.86
CA ASP A 180 0.05 1.57 -21.27
C ASP A 180 -0.93 2.41 -22.11
N GLY A 181 -0.86 2.31 -23.44
CA GLY A 181 -1.74 3.06 -24.34
C GLY A 181 -3.24 2.74 -24.19
N LYS A 182 -3.62 1.71 -23.40
CA LYS A 182 -5.01 1.33 -23.13
C LYS A 182 -5.48 1.78 -21.74
N GLY A 183 -4.64 2.45 -20.95
CA GLY A 183 -4.96 2.88 -19.58
C GLY A 183 -4.17 2.12 -18.53
N ASN A 184 -4.73 2.02 -17.31
CA ASN A 184 -4.09 1.29 -16.22
C ASN A 184 -3.90 -0.19 -16.57
N ARG A 185 -2.81 -0.79 -16.09
CA ARG A 185 -2.53 -2.22 -16.25
C ARG A 185 -1.85 -2.74 -15.01
N TYR A 186 -2.57 -3.55 -14.26
CA TYR A 186 -2.09 -4.09 -12.99
C TYR A 186 -1.40 -5.41 -13.27
N CYS A 187 -0.06 -5.39 -13.23
CA CYS A 187 0.80 -6.56 -13.41
C CYS A 187 0.97 -7.23 -12.04
N ILE A 188 0.27 -8.34 -11.82
CA ILE A 188 0.06 -8.92 -10.49
C ILE A 188 0.72 -10.29 -10.39
N ASN A 189 1.40 -10.53 -9.27
CA ASN A 189 1.96 -11.83 -8.91
C ASN A 189 0.83 -12.85 -8.71
N LEU A 190 0.86 -13.98 -9.42
CA LEU A 190 -0.15 -15.03 -9.24
C LEU A 190 -0.14 -15.55 -7.80
N VAL A 191 1.04 -15.73 -7.20
CA VAL A 191 1.14 -16.21 -5.81
C VAL A 191 0.46 -15.30 -4.79
N CYS A 192 0.21 -14.02 -5.12
CA CYS A 192 -0.44 -13.05 -4.22
C CYS A 192 -1.96 -13.03 -4.35
N VAL A 193 -2.50 -13.69 -5.37
CA VAL A 193 -3.93 -13.73 -5.66
C VAL A 193 -4.47 -15.17 -5.84
N ALA A 194 -3.73 -16.13 -5.28
CA ALA A 194 -4.03 -17.56 -5.30
C ALA A 194 -4.71 -18.02 -4.01
N GLY A 195 -5.24 -17.10 -3.20
CA GLY A 195 -6.00 -17.44 -2.00
C GLY A 195 -7.28 -18.21 -2.33
N LYS A 196 -7.84 -18.83 -1.30
CA LYS A 196 -9.21 -19.34 -1.27
C LYS A 196 -10.10 -18.33 -0.54
N PRO A 197 -11.38 -18.18 -0.94
CA PRO A 197 -12.31 -17.36 -0.18
C PRO A 197 -12.42 -17.91 1.25
N VAL A 198 -12.50 -17.01 2.22
CA VAL A 198 -12.89 -17.37 3.60
C VAL A 198 -14.41 -17.27 3.72
N ASP A 199 -15.00 -18.08 4.61
CA ASP A 199 -16.46 -18.18 4.78
C ASP A 199 -17.11 -16.79 4.94
N GLY A 200 -18.02 -16.43 4.04
CA GLY A 200 -18.76 -15.15 4.04
C GLY A 200 -18.65 -14.29 2.77
N GLU A 201 -17.78 -14.66 1.82
CA GLU A 201 -17.53 -13.93 0.55
C GLU A 201 -17.95 -14.74 -0.71
N LEU A 202 -18.96 -15.60 -0.58
CA LEU A 202 -19.53 -16.41 -1.69
C LEU A 202 -20.77 -15.78 -2.31
#